data_AF-A0A2E4IDF6-F1
#
_entry.id   AF-A0A2E4IDF6-F1
#
_cell.length_a   1.000
_cell.length_b   1.000
_cell.length_c   1.000
_cell.angle_alpha   90.00
_cell.angle_beta   90.00
_cell.angle_gamma   90.00
#
_symmetry.space_group_name_H-M   'P 1'
#
loop_
_entity.id
_entity.type
_entity.pdbx_description
1 polymer ?
#
loop_
_entity_poly.entity_id
_entity_poly.type
_entity_poly.pdbx_seq_one_letter_code
_entity_poly.pdbx_strand_id
1 'polypeptide(L)'
;MDSYQIDFYQDDPDVLATSRFKHDGQDYEVTIITAAPGGCSNKYLPEIFQTSESQITVAFDGEYFEQQINAAVAQAQDELDEIENTTDYPNHIGSAAASVMSMYLNRALISVKKHLKLRSMNPLEFFWLEDES
;
A
#
# COMPACT_ATOMS: atom_id res chain seq x y z
N MET A 1 1.32 16.02 14.62
CA MET A 1 1.60 14.58 14.50
C MET A 1 0.38 13.97 13.85
N ASP A 2 0.53 13.41 12.65
CA ASP A 2 -0.58 12.78 11.94
C ASP A 2 -0.74 11.36 12.48
N SER A 3 -1.91 11.03 13.01
CA SER A 3 -2.25 9.69 13.50
C SER A 3 -3.04 8.92 12.44
N TYR A 4 -2.60 7.71 12.12
CA TYR A 4 -3.28 6.78 11.21
C TYR A 4 -3.98 5.72 12.03
N GLN A 5 -5.26 5.46 11.74
CA GLN A 5 -5.95 4.26 12.18
C GLN A 5 -6.21 3.38 10.96
N ILE A 6 -5.82 2.11 11.05
CA ILE A 6 -6.01 1.11 9.99
C ILE A 6 -6.97 0.06 10.54
N ASP A 7 -8.10 -0.11 9.87
CA ASP A 7 -9.11 -1.13 10.15
C ASP A 7 -9.08 -2.16 9.00
N PHE A 8 -8.91 -3.44 9.33
CA PHE A 8 -8.90 -4.53 8.35
C PHE A 8 -10.33 -5.03 8.12
N TYR A 9 -10.78 -5.12 6.87
CA TYR A 9 -12.07 -5.70 6.50
C TYR A 9 -11.83 -7.02 5.78
N GLN A 10 -12.48 -8.09 6.23
CA GLN A 10 -12.34 -9.45 5.69
C GLN A 10 -13.55 -9.88 4.85
N ASP A 11 -14.55 -9.00 4.68
CA ASP A 11 -15.85 -9.31 4.07
C ASP A 11 -15.88 -9.08 2.53
N ASP A 12 -14.88 -8.39 1.97
CA ASP A 12 -14.66 -8.24 0.53
C ASP A 12 -13.23 -8.73 0.20
N PRO A 13 -13.07 -9.80 -0.61
CA PRO A 13 -11.76 -10.38 -0.88
C PRO A 13 -10.79 -9.43 -1.58
N ASP A 14 -11.29 -8.36 -2.21
CA ASP A 14 -10.47 -7.42 -2.96
C ASP A 14 -9.99 -6.24 -2.09
N VAL A 15 -10.57 -6.05 -0.89
CA VAL A 15 -10.20 -4.98 0.03
C VAL A 15 -9.11 -5.47 0.99
N LEU A 16 -7.93 -4.85 0.92
CA LEU A 16 -6.82 -5.18 1.82
C LEU A 16 -6.92 -4.47 3.16
N ALA A 17 -7.30 -3.20 3.16
CA ALA A 17 -7.40 -2.39 4.36
C ALA A 17 -8.19 -1.11 4.11
N THR A 18 -8.83 -0.60 5.17
CA THR A 18 -9.37 0.75 5.18
C THR A 18 -8.66 1.55 6.25
N SER A 19 -8.27 2.78 5.94
CA SER A 19 -7.62 3.66 6.90
C SER A 19 -8.30 5.02 6.93
N ARG A 20 -8.40 5.59 8.12
CA ARG A 20 -8.85 6.97 8.30
C ARG A 20 -7.70 7.82 8.79
N PHE A 21 -7.56 9.00 8.20
CA PHE A 21 -6.55 9.96 8.62
C PHE A 21 -7.04 11.39 8.41
N LYS A 22 -6.51 12.30 9.24
CA LYS A 22 -6.81 13.72 9.17
C LYS A 22 -5.69 14.45 8.44
N HIS A 23 -6.05 15.31 7.48
CA HIS A 23 -5.12 16.15 6.73
C HIS A 23 -5.74 17.52 6.49
N ASP A 24 -5.00 18.57 6.84
CA ASP A 24 -5.44 19.97 6.70
C ASP A 24 -6.84 20.27 7.29
N GLY A 25 -7.16 19.62 8.41
CA GLY A 25 -8.44 19.79 9.11
C GLY A 25 -9.60 18.95 8.57
N GLN A 26 -9.41 18.24 7.45
CA GLN A 26 -10.38 17.34 6.84
C GLN A 26 -10.05 15.87 7.17
N ASP A 27 -11.08 15.08 7.46
CA ASP A 27 -10.94 13.63 7.64
C ASP A 27 -11.12 12.91 6.30
N TYR A 28 -10.17 12.05 5.97
CA TYR A 28 -10.15 11.24 4.76
C TYR A 28 -10.31 9.77 5.12
N GLU A 29 -11.10 9.06 4.32
CA GLU A 29 -11.21 7.61 4.31
C GLU A 29 -10.46 7.07 3.09
N VAL A 30 -9.48 6.19 3.33
CA VAL A 30 -8.66 5.55 2.32
C VAL A 30 -8.99 4.08 2.29
N THR A 31 -9.50 3.59 1.17
CA THR A 31 -9.70 2.16 0.94
C THR A 31 -8.56 1.65 0.06
N ILE A 32 -7.87 0.61 0.50
CA ILE A 32 -6.76 -0.01 -0.23
C ILE A 32 -7.25 -1.34 -0.77
N ILE A 33 -7.13 -1.53 -2.07
CA ILE A 33 -7.63 -2.71 -2.78
C ILE A 33 -6.55 -3.37 -3.63
N THR A 34 -6.73 -4.65 -3.91
CA THR A 34 -6.10 -5.35 -5.03
C THR A 34 -7.03 -5.35 -6.22
N ALA A 35 -6.64 -4.68 -7.30
CA ALA A 35 -7.36 -4.72 -8.56
C ALA A 35 -7.11 -6.05 -9.28
N ALA A 36 -8.08 -6.46 -10.09
CA ALA A 36 -7.93 -7.59 -11.00
C ALA A 36 -6.72 -7.38 -11.95
N PRO A 37 -6.11 -8.46 -12.49
CA PRO A 37 -4.97 -8.37 -13.40
C PRO A 37 -5.25 -7.44 -14.58
N GLY A 38 -4.37 -6.45 -14.80
CA GLY A 38 -4.53 -5.43 -15.84
C GLY A 38 -5.54 -4.32 -15.51
N GLY A 39 -6.08 -4.30 -14.29
CA GLY A 39 -6.94 -3.23 -13.78
C GLY A 39 -6.19 -1.95 -13.44
N CYS A 40 -4.87 -2.03 -13.24
CA CYS A 40 -3.97 -0.87 -13.10
C CYS A 40 -3.18 -0.65 -14.40
N SER A 41 -3.04 0.61 -14.80
CA SER A 41 -2.13 1.06 -15.85
C SER A 41 -0.65 0.82 -15.53
N ASN A 42 -0.26 0.84 -14.25
CA ASN A 42 1.10 0.55 -13.80
C ASN A 42 1.12 -0.52 -12.71
N LYS A 43 1.67 -1.69 -13.01
CA LYS A 43 1.76 -2.81 -12.06
C LYS A 43 2.71 -2.58 -10.87
N TYR A 44 3.64 -1.63 -10.97
CA TYR A 44 4.68 -1.39 -9.95
C TYR A 44 4.32 -0.32 -8.93
N LEU A 45 3.37 0.56 -9.26
CA LEU A 45 3.00 1.71 -8.45
C LEU A 45 1.51 1.66 -8.12
N PRO A 46 1.11 2.06 -6.90
CA PRO A 46 -0.30 2.19 -6.57
C PRO A 46 -0.95 3.28 -7.43
N GLU A 47 -2.18 3.03 -7.84
CA GLU A 47 -3.04 4.03 -8.46
C GLU A 47 -3.98 4.63 -7.44
N ILE A 48 -4.20 5.94 -7.54
CA ILE A 48 -5.03 6.68 -6.60
C ILE A 48 -6.26 7.18 -7.36
N PHE A 49 -7.43 6.78 -6.88
CA PHE A 49 -8.72 7.22 -7.39
C PHE A 49 -9.44 7.98 -6.28
N GLN A 50 -9.80 9.23 -6.54
CA GLN A 50 -10.63 9.98 -5.62
C GLN A 50 -12.10 9.78 -5.99
N THR A 51 -12.86 9.12 -5.14
CA THR A 51 -14.28 8.81 -5.37
C THR A 51 -15.20 9.91 -4.84
N SER A 52 -14.77 10.63 -3.80
CA SER A 52 -15.45 11.82 -3.29
C SER A 52 -14.46 12.79 -2.63
N GLU A 53 -14.93 13.94 -2.13
CA GLU A 53 -14.05 14.94 -1.51
C GLU A 53 -13.21 14.41 -0.34
N SER A 54 -13.72 13.40 0.38
CA SER A 54 -13.06 12.78 1.53
C SER A 54 -12.78 11.28 1.35
N GLN A 55 -13.14 10.67 0.23
CA GLN A 55 -12.90 9.24 -0.01
C GLN A 55 -11.90 9.02 -1.13
N ILE A 56 -10.87 8.23 -0.80
CA ILE A 56 -9.76 7.90 -1.69
C ILE A 56 -9.67 6.37 -1.76
N THR A 57 -9.56 5.84 -2.96
CA THR A 57 -9.25 4.44 -3.22
C THR A 57 -7.83 4.33 -3.75
N VAL A 58 -7.06 3.40 -3.20
CA VAL A 58 -5.72 3.06 -3.67
C VAL A 58 -5.74 1.64 -4.20
N ALA A 59 -5.43 1.46 -5.48
CA ALA A 59 -5.41 0.15 -6.11
C ALA A 59 -3.98 -0.30 -6.38
N PHE A 60 -3.69 -1.55 -6.04
CA PHE A 60 -2.50 -2.28 -6.48
C PHE A 60 -2.89 -3.30 -7.55
N ASP A 61 -1.96 -3.59 -8.48
CA ASP A 61 -2.14 -4.71 -9.38
C ASP A 61 -2.05 -6.03 -8.60
N GLY A 62 -3.15 -6.79 -8.60
CA GLY A 62 -3.28 -8.01 -7.81
C GLY A 62 -2.30 -9.10 -8.23
N GLU A 63 -2.03 -9.25 -9.54
CA GLU A 63 -1.10 -10.27 -10.04
C GLU A 63 0.33 -9.98 -9.58
N TYR A 64 0.77 -8.73 -9.68
CA TYR A 64 2.10 -8.33 -9.21
C TYR A 64 2.22 -8.44 -7.69
N PHE A 65 1.17 -8.06 -6.96
CA PHE A 65 1.13 -8.19 -5.51
C PHE A 65 1.25 -9.65 -5.06
N GLU A 66 0.50 -10.56 -5.69
CA GLU A 66 0.57 -12.00 -5.43
C GLU A 66 1.97 -12.56 -5.72
N GLN A 67 2.58 -12.15 -6.84
CA GLN A 67 3.96 -12.54 -7.18
C GLN A 67 4.96 -12.12 -6.09
N GLN A 68 4.82 -10.93 -5.51
CA GLN A 68 5.70 -10.47 -4.42
C GLN A 68 5.49 -11.25 -3.13
N ILE A 69 4.25 -11.60 -2.77
CA ILE A 69 3.96 -12.45 -1.61
C ILE A 69 4.58 -13.83 -1.82
N ASN A 70 4.32 -14.46 -2.97
CA ASN A 70 4.82 -15.80 -3.26
C ASN A 70 6.35 -15.85 -3.29
N ALA A 71 7.01 -14.82 -3.83
CA ALA A 71 8.47 -14.72 -3.81
C ALA A 71 9.02 -14.60 -2.37
N ALA A 72 8.40 -13.77 -1.52
CA ALA A 72 8.81 -13.62 -0.12
C ALA A 72 8.59 -14.91 0.69
N VAL A 73 7.49 -15.62 0.44
CA VAL A 73 7.20 -16.91 1.07
C VAL A 73 8.20 -17.98 0.62
N ALA A 74 8.50 -18.06 -0.67
CA ALA A 74 9.47 -19.01 -1.20
C ALA A 74 10.87 -18.75 -0.61
N GLN A 75 11.30 -17.48 -0.56
CA GLN A 75 12.57 -17.13 0.05
C GLN A 75 12.62 -17.49 1.55
N ALA A 76 11.56 -17.20 2.30
CA ALA A 76 11.50 -17.56 3.72
C ALA A 76 11.52 -19.07 3.94
N GLN A 77 10.92 -19.83 3.03
CA GLN A 77 10.97 -21.29 3.05
C GLN A 77 12.39 -21.81 2.77
N ASP A 78 13.05 -21.29 1.73
CA ASP A 78 14.44 -21.65 1.39
C ASP A 78 15.39 -21.35 2.57
N GLU A 79 15.24 -20.20 3.23
CA GLU A 79 16.03 -19.81 4.41
C GLU A 79 15.86 -20.79 5.58
N LEU A 80 14.65 -21.30 5.80
CA LEU A 80 14.37 -22.25 6.88
C LEU A 80 14.88 -23.66 6.56
N ASP A 81 14.84 -24.06 5.29
CA ASP A 81 15.41 -25.31 4.82
C ASP A 81 16.94 -25.33 4.94
N GLU A 82 17.60 -24.20 4.65
CA GLU A 82 19.06 -24.07 4.82
C GLU A 82 19.53 -24.26 6.27
N ILE A 83 18.69 -23.89 7.25
CA ILE A 83 19.01 -24.00 8.68
C ILE A 83 18.36 -25.22 9.36
N GLU A 84 17.75 -26.12 8.58
CA GLU A 84 17.04 -27.33 9.04
C GLU A 84 15.99 -27.06 10.15
N ASN A 85 15.42 -25.85 10.22
CA ASN A 85 14.48 -25.45 11.28
C ASN A 85 13.03 -25.52 10.80
N THR A 86 12.47 -26.73 10.76
CA THR A 86 11.09 -26.96 10.31
C THR A 86 10.01 -26.54 11.31
N THR A 87 10.39 -26.18 12.54
CA THR A 87 9.43 -25.91 13.64
C THR A 87 8.89 -24.48 13.57
N ASP A 88 9.69 -23.53 13.08
CA ASP A 88 9.30 -22.11 12.97
C ASP A 88 8.69 -21.73 11.61
N TYR A 89 8.50 -22.71 10.73
CA TYR A 89 7.94 -22.54 9.38
C TYR A 89 6.72 -21.62 9.31
N PRO A 90 5.64 -21.88 10.06
CA PRO A 90 4.43 -21.07 9.96
C PRO A 90 4.67 -19.60 10.37
N ASN A 91 5.52 -19.38 11.37
CA ASN A 91 5.80 -18.04 11.90
C ASN A 91 6.70 -17.24 10.96
N HIS A 92 7.75 -17.85 10.41
CA HIS A 92 8.68 -17.16 9.51
C HIS A 92 8.04 -16.84 8.16
N ILE A 93 7.30 -17.81 7.59
CA ILE A 93 6.54 -17.61 6.36
C ILE A 93 5.42 -16.57 6.56
N GLY A 94 4.68 -16.66 7.66
CA GLY A 94 3.65 -15.68 8.02
C GLY A 94 4.23 -14.26 8.17
N SER A 95 5.38 -14.14 8.83
CA SER A 95 6.12 -12.88 8.98
C SER A 95 6.58 -12.30 7.64
N ALA A 96 7.03 -13.14 6.69
CA ALA A 96 7.44 -12.72 5.36
C ALA A 96 6.27 -12.14 4.56
N ALA A 97 5.13 -12.86 4.52
CA ALA A 97 3.92 -12.36 3.86
C ALA A 97 3.40 -11.07 4.51
N ALA A 98 3.39 -10.99 5.85
CA ALA A 98 2.98 -9.79 6.58
C ALA A 98 3.90 -8.59 6.31
N SER A 99 5.19 -8.83 6.08
CA SER A 99 6.16 -7.78 5.73
C SER A 99 5.87 -7.18 4.35
N VAL A 100 5.54 -8.02 3.36
CA VAL A 100 5.11 -7.56 2.03
C VAL A 100 3.83 -6.73 2.14
N MET A 101 2.82 -7.25 2.85
CA MET A 101 1.58 -6.50 3.08
C MET A 101 1.84 -5.14 3.73
N SER A 102 2.65 -5.10 4.79
CA SER A 102 3.00 -3.86 5.50
C SER A 102 3.70 -2.85 4.59
N MET A 103 4.62 -3.31 3.73
CA MET A 103 5.30 -2.43 2.76
C MET A 103 4.30 -1.81 1.78
N TYR A 104 3.37 -2.61 1.25
CA TYR A 104 2.36 -2.14 0.31
C TYR A 104 1.39 -1.14 0.95
N LEU A 105 0.88 -1.43 2.16
CA LEU A 105 0.03 -0.51 2.91
C LEU A 105 0.74 0.82 3.19
N ASN A 106 2.02 0.79 3.59
CA ASN A 106 2.80 2.00 3.78
C ASN A 106 2.98 2.80 2.48
N ARG A 107 3.26 2.13 1.36
CA ARG A 107 3.34 2.78 0.04
C ARG A 107 2.01 3.43 -0.35
N ALA A 108 0.88 2.78 -0.09
CA ALA A 108 -0.45 3.35 -0.36
C ALA A 108 -0.64 4.67 0.41
N LEU A 109 -0.39 4.67 1.73
CA LEU A 109 -0.57 5.85 2.57
C LEU A 109 0.39 6.99 2.18
N ILE A 110 1.64 6.68 1.81
CA ILE A 110 2.60 7.68 1.31
C ILE A 110 2.11 8.29 -0.01
N SER A 111 1.62 7.46 -0.92
CA SER A 111 1.09 7.92 -2.21
C SER A 111 -0.13 8.84 -2.01
N VAL A 112 -1.02 8.51 -1.08
CA VAL A 112 -2.14 9.39 -0.70
C VAL A 112 -1.68 10.72 -0.14
N LYS A 113 -0.70 10.73 0.79
CA LYS A 113 -0.11 11.97 1.30
C LYS A 113 0.44 12.85 0.19
N LYS A 114 1.18 12.24 -0.73
CA LYS A 114 1.77 12.96 -1.87
C LYS A 114 0.68 13.54 -2.77
N HIS A 115 -0.36 12.76 -3.05
CA HIS A 115 -1.51 13.22 -3.83
C HIS A 115 -2.21 14.43 -3.20
N LEU A 116 -2.49 14.39 -1.89
CA LEU A 116 -3.12 15.51 -1.19
C LEU A 116 -2.21 16.75 -1.14
N LYS A 117 -0.91 16.57 -0.90
CA LYS A 117 0.06 17.67 -0.90
C LYS A 117 0.15 18.37 -2.26
N LEU A 118 0.17 17.60 -3.35
CA LEU A 118 0.20 18.17 -4.71
C LEU A 118 -1.08 18.93 -5.04
N ARG A 119 -2.23 18.53 -4.46
CA ARG A 119 -3.51 19.20 -4.62
C ARG A 119 -3.61 20.52 -3.84
N SER A 120 -3.00 20.59 -2.66
CA SER A 120 -2.98 21.81 -1.84
C SER A 120 -1.91 22.82 -2.27
N MET A 121 -0.95 22.40 -3.11
CA MET A 121 0.08 23.27 -3.66
C MET A 121 -0.49 24.32 -4.62
N ASN A 122 -0.05 25.57 -4.44
CA ASN A 122 -0.38 26.66 -5.35
C ASN A 122 0.37 26.42 -6.68
N PRO A 123 -0.22 26.68 -7.86
CA PRO A 123 0.44 26.42 -9.15
C PRO A 123 1.79 27.15 -9.34
N LEU A 124 2.03 28.21 -8.56
CA LEU A 124 3.28 28.96 -8.54
C LEU A 124 4.41 28.27 -7.76
N GLU A 125 4.11 27.30 -6.89
CA GLU A 125 5.10 26.48 -6.17
C GLU A 125 5.62 25.31 -7.00
N PHE A 126 4.92 24.93 -8.08
CA PHE A 126 5.36 23.91 -9.02
C PHE A 126 6.62 24.32 -9.80
N PHE A 127 6.78 25.62 -10.08
CA PHE A 127 7.85 26.14 -10.93
C PHE A 127 9.23 26.23 -10.27
N TRP A 128 9.34 26.03 -8.95
CA TRP A 128 10.60 26.18 -8.22
C TRP A 128 11.23 24.86 -7.75
N LEU A 129 10.62 23.71 -8.08
CA LEU A 129 11.16 22.39 -7.74
C LEU A 129 12.03 21.77 -8.86
N GLU A 130 12.16 22.44 -10.02
CA GLU A 130 13.00 21.97 -11.13
C GLU A 130 14.46 22.47 -11.07
N ASP A 131 14.81 23.40 -10.16
CA ASP A 131 16.11 24.09 -10.17
C ASP A 131 17.09 23.71 -9.04
N GLU A 132 16.77 22.70 -8.20
CA GLU A 132 17.74 22.18 -7.22
C GLU A 132 18.20 20.76 -7.59
N SER A 133 19.00 20.69 -8.65
CA SER A 133 19.88 19.55 -9.00
C SER A 133 21.31 19.79 -8.56
#